data_AF-A0A1G7KUD6-F1
#
_entry.id   AF-A0A1G7KUD6-F1
#
_cell.length_a   1.000
_cell.length_b   1.000
_cell.length_c   1.000
_cell.angle_alpha   90.00
_cell.angle_beta   90.00
_cell.angle_gamma   90.00
#
_symmetry.space_group_name_H-M   'P 1'
#
loop_
_entity.id
_entity.type
_entity.pdbx_description
1 polymer ?
#
loop_
_entity_poly.entity_id
_entity_poly.type
_entity_poly.pdbx_seq_one_letter_code
_entity_poly.pdbx_strand_id
1 'polypeptide(L)'
;MDGTTVRDALLEAIGRGGGTGSLLVLDPAPIHSLWISGHLSLLIDLPLNVVILGSIRDLFASRQNCRKGREVSAFLDRHTPPLHLLRAGAAAGQELDDRQRRPEERLAALARLQASGAEEVATLQPPVFLLVTDGAAWRAAPGAGGIHAMDIRDLALVAQAAGLIGKAIEIAHAIELPGEVTAFG
;
A
#
# COMPACT_ATOMS: atom_id res chain seq x y z
N MET A 1 -10.86 -12.99 -8.21
CA MET A 1 -11.65 -12.38 -7.12
C MET A 1 -12.09 -11.00 -7.59
N ASP A 2 -13.36 -10.61 -7.44
CA ASP A 2 -13.80 -9.28 -7.88
C ASP A 2 -13.45 -8.19 -6.84
N GLY A 3 -13.48 -6.93 -7.24
CA GLY A 3 -13.13 -5.79 -6.37
C GLY A 3 -14.11 -5.59 -5.21
N THR A 4 -15.35 -6.06 -5.34
CA THR A 4 -16.34 -6.00 -4.25
C THR A 4 -15.94 -6.91 -3.10
N THR A 5 -15.58 -8.17 -3.40
CA THR A 5 -15.12 -9.13 -2.38
C THR A 5 -13.92 -8.60 -1.59
N VAL A 6 -12.97 -7.94 -2.25
CA VAL A 6 -11.79 -7.36 -1.57
C VAL A 6 -12.17 -6.19 -0.66
N ARG A 7 -13.09 -5.32 -1.11
CA ARG A 7 -13.56 -4.18 -0.32
C ARG A 7 -14.34 -4.61 0.91
N ASP A 8 -15.19 -5.63 0.78
CA ASP A 8 -15.95 -6.18 1.90
C ASP A 8 -15.01 -6.81 2.95
N ALA A 9 -13.99 -7.55 2.50
CA ALA A 9 -12.97 -8.12 3.39
C ALA A 9 -12.16 -7.03 4.12
N LEU A 10 -11.80 -5.93 3.43
CA LEU A 10 -11.11 -4.81 4.05
C LEU A 10 -12.01 -4.08 5.06
N LEU A 11 -13.26 -3.82 4.69
CA LEU A 11 -14.22 -3.16 5.57
C LEU A 11 -14.48 -4.00 6.83
N GLU A 12 -14.56 -5.32 6.69
CA GLU A 12 -14.67 -6.24 7.82
C GLU A 12 -13.40 -6.20 8.70
N ALA A 13 -12.21 -6.22 8.11
CA ALA A 13 -10.94 -6.12 8.85
C ALA A 13 -10.86 -4.81 9.66
N ILE A 14 -11.35 -3.70 9.10
CA ILE A 14 -11.43 -2.39 9.77
C ILE A 14 -12.51 -2.40 10.86
N GLY A 15 -13.69 -2.96 10.58
CA GLY A 15 -14.87 -2.93 11.45
C GLY A 15 -14.77 -3.80 12.70
N ARG A 16 -13.90 -4.82 12.72
CA ARG A 16 -13.71 -5.71 13.88
C ARG A 16 -13.04 -5.05 15.09
N GLY A 17 -12.75 -3.74 15.06
CA GLY A 17 -12.39 -2.94 16.25
C GLY A 17 -11.07 -3.30 16.94
N GLY A 18 -10.25 -4.18 16.32
CA GLY A 18 -8.99 -4.67 16.89
C GLY A 18 -7.81 -4.64 15.91
N GLY A 19 -7.96 -3.98 14.76
CA GLY A 19 -6.92 -3.81 13.77
C GLY A 19 -6.28 -5.09 13.23
N THR A 20 -7.09 -6.13 13.05
CA THR A 20 -6.61 -7.41 12.53
C THR A 20 -6.35 -7.31 11.03
N GLY A 21 -5.09 -7.42 10.63
CA GLY A 21 -4.70 -7.44 9.22
C GLY A 21 -3.54 -6.50 8.93
N SER A 22 -3.05 -6.53 7.70
CA SER A 22 -1.96 -5.67 7.27
C SER A 22 -2.24 -5.05 5.92
N LEU A 23 -1.85 -3.80 5.75
CA LEU A 23 -1.80 -3.13 4.47
C LEU A 23 -0.35 -3.02 4.04
N LEU A 24 0.05 -3.77 3.02
CA LEU A 24 1.38 -3.70 2.42
C LEU A 24 1.33 -2.80 1.18
N VAL A 25 2.01 -1.65 1.26
CA VAL A 25 2.14 -0.70 0.14
C VAL A 25 3.32 -1.11 -0.73
N LEU A 26 3.01 -1.63 -1.92
CA LEU A 26 3.99 -2.18 -2.86
C LEU A 26 4.42 -1.19 -3.95
N ASP A 27 3.61 -0.17 -4.20
CA ASP A 27 3.86 0.83 -5.24
C ASP A 27 3.79 2.27 -4.66
N PRO A 28 4.53 3.24 -5.24
CA PRO A 28 4.51 4.63 -4.78
C PRO A 28 3.27 5.43 -5.23
N ALA A 29 2.55 4.99 -6.26
CA ALA A 29 1.42 5.74 -6.84
C ALA A 29 0.23 5.93 -5.87
N PRO A 30 -0.15 4.96 -5.04
CA PRO A 30 -1.12 5.16 -3.97
C PRO A 30 -0.72 6.28 -2.98
N ILE A 31 0.55 6.33 -2.55
CA ILE A 31 1.04 7.40 -1.67
C ILE A 31 0.97 8.77 -2.37
N HIS A 32 1.29 8.82 -3.66
CA HIS A 32 1.13 10.06 -4.43
C HIS A 32 -0.32 10.55 -4.41
N SER A 33 -1.27 9.66 -4.64
CA SER A 33 -2.70 9.96 -4.70
C SER A 33 -3.22 10.48 -3.34
N LEU A 34 -2.76 9.88 -2.24
CA LEU A 34 -3.04 10.36 -0.89
C LEU A 34 -2.43 11.74 -0.61
N TRP A 35 -1.19 11.99 -1.06
CA TRP A 35 -0.55 13.28 -0.88
C TRP A 35 -1.25 14.42 -1.62
N ILE A 36 -1.55 14.24 -2.91
CA ILE A 36 -2.17 15.29 -3.72
C ILE A 36 -3.62 15.56 -3.27
N SER A 37 -4.32 14.56 -2.74
CA SER A 37 -5.67 14.71 -2.17
C SER A 37 -5.68 15.17 -0.71
N GLY A 38 -4.52 15.34 -0.06
CA GLY A 38 -4.43 15.77 1.34
C GLY A 38 -4.78 14.70 2.38
N HIS A 39 -4.83 13.42 1.99
CA HIS A 39 -5.27 12.29 2.81
C HIS A 39 -4.12 11.34 3.23
N LEU A 40 -2.87 11.83 3.34
CA LEU A 40 -1.76 10.99 3.83
C LEU A 40 -2.01 10.39 5.22
N SER A 41 -2.76 11.10 6.08
CA SER A 41 -3.12 10.60 7.41
C SER A 41 -3.90 9.30 7.36
N LEU A 42 -4.56 8.97 6.24
CA LEU A 42 -5.26 7.70 6.11
C LEU A 42 -4.33 6.49 6.38
N LEU A 43 -3.04 6.59 6.07
CA LEU A 43 -2.07 5.52 6.37
C LEU A 43 -1.87 5.27 7.87
N ILE A 44 -2.17 6.25 8.73
CA ILE A 44 -2.07 6.11 10.20
C ILE A 44 -3.45 5.97 10.86
N ASP A 45 -4.51 6.46 10.22
CA ASP A 45 -5.88 6.42 10.74
C ASP A 45 -6.55 5.06 10.48
N LEU A 46 -6.02 4.28 9.53
CA LEU A 46 -6.45 2.91 9.29
C LEU A 46 -6.12 2.04 10.51
N PRO A 47 -7.09 1.30 11.08
CA PRO A 47 -6.81 0.31 12.10
C PRO A 47 -6.23 -0.94 11.43
N LEU A 48 -5.04 -0.85 10.85
CA LEU A 48 -4.32 -1.95 10.22
C LEU A 48 -2.84 -1.79 10.49
N ASN A 49 -2.08 -2.89 10.47
CA ASN A 49 -0.63 -2.78 10.40
C ASN A 49 -0.22 -2.32 8.99
N VAL A 50 0.16 -1.04 8.85
CA VAL A 50 0.58 -0.48 7.56
C VAL A 50 2.09 -0.66 7.38
N VAL A 51 2.45 -1.48 6.40
CA VAL A 51 3.83 -1.78 6.01
C VAL A 51 4.11 -1.15 4.65
N ILE A 52 5.21 -0.45 4.52
CA ILE A 52 5.60 0.25 3.28
C ILE A 52 6.97 -0.27 2.85
N LEU A 53 7.15 -0.58 1.56
CA LEU A 53 8.47 -0.92 1.04
C LEU A 53 9.45 0.25 1.25
N GLY A 54 10.63 -0.03 1.80
CA GLY A 54 11.66 0.97 2.07
C GLY A 54 12.13 1.69 0.82
N SER A 55 12.11 1.02 -0.32
CA SER A 55 12.40 1.60 -1.64
C SER A 55 11.44 2.74 -2.00
N ILE A 56 10.19 2.69 -1.54
CA ILE A 56 9.21 3.77 -1.73
C ILE A 56 9.59 4.99 -0.90
N ARG A 57 10.00 4.77 0.36
CA ARG A 57 10.52 5.84 1.21
C ARG A 57 11.79 6.44 0.59
N ASP A 58 12.72 5.62 0.12
CA ASP A 58 13.97 6.06 -0.50
C ASP A 58 13.73 6.81 -1.81
N LEU A 59 12.73 6.42 -2.59
CA LEU A 59 12.28 7.14 -3.78
C LEU A 59 11.90 8.58 -3.44
N PHE A 60 11.09 8.81 -2.41
CA PHE A 60 10.72 10.17 -1.98
C PHE A 60 11.88 10.90 -1.31
N ALA A 61 12.71 10.20 -0.54
CA ALA A 61 13.91 10.73 0.07
C ALA A 61 14.93 11.21 -0.99
N SER A 62 15.01 10.59 -2.16
CA SER A 62 15.89 11.04 -3.26
C SER A 62 15.38 12.32 -3.96
N ARG A 63 14.13 12.72 -3.73
CA ARG A 63 13.45 13.83 -4.43
C ARG A 63 13.24 15.06 -3.51
N GLN A 64 14.20 15.37 -2.65
CA GLN A 64 14.09 16.52 -1.71
C GLN A 64 14.03 17.90 -2.40
N ASN A 65 14.37 17.98 -3.69
CA ASN A 65 14.25 19.22 -4.45
C ASN A 65 12.79 19.62 -4.72
N CYS A 66 11.85 18.67 -4.75
CA CYS A 66 10.42 18.97 -4.95
C CYS A 66 9.64 18.94 -3.63
N ARG A 67 8.52 19.69 -3.60
CA ARG A 67 7.64 19.79 -2.41
C ARG A 67 7.14 18.41 -1.98
N LYS A 68 6.69 17.60 -2.93
CA LYS A 68 6.18 16.24 -2.71
C LYS A 68 7.19 15.34 -2.01
N GLY A 69 8.44 15.29 -2.49
CA GLY A 69 9.48 14.44 -1.90
C GLY A 69 9.78 14.83 -0.45
N ARG A 70 9.88 16.13 -0.16
CA ARG A 70 10.08 16.63 1.22
C ARG A 70 8.91 16.29 2.12
N GLU A 71 7.68 16.59 1.70
CA GLU A 71 6.50 16.42 2.54
C GLU A 71 6.18 14.95 2.80
N VAL A 72 6.26 14.10 1.77
CA VAL A 72 6.00 12.66 1.91
C VAL A 72 7.10 12.00 2.75
N SER A 73 8.38 12.29 2.51
CA SER A 73 9.47 11.74 3.33
C SER A 73 9.32 12.16 4.79
N ALA A 74 9.07 13.44 5.05
CA ALA A 74 8.87 13.94 6.40
C ALA A 74 7.65 13.33 7.09
N PHE A 75 6.56 13.05 6.35
CA PHE A 75 5.41 12.34 6.89
C PHE A 75 5.78 10.90 7.28
N LEU A 76 6.38 10.13 6.37
CA LEU A 76 6.79 8.75 6.64
C LEU A 76 7.76 8.68 7.83
N ASP A 77 8.81 9.52 7.83
CA ASP A 77 9.82 9.52 8.89
C ASP A 77 9.22 9.90 10.25
N ARG A 78 8.26 10.84 10.31
CA ARG A 78 7.59 11.24 11.57
C ARG A 78 6.62 10.20 12.10
N HIS A 79 6.06 9.37 11.24
CA HIS A 79 5.03 8.38 11.58
C HIS A 79 5.55 6.95 11.52
N THR A 80 6.87 6.74 11.59
CA THR A 80 7.48 5.43 11.78
C THR A 80 8.11 5.39 13.19
N PRO A 81 7.46 4.80 14.22
CA PRO A 81 6.12 4.16 14.24
C PRO A 81 4.92 5.16 14.25
N PRO A 82 3.66 4.74 13.94
CA PRO A 82 3.18 3.35 13.81
C PRO A 82 3.38 2.68 12.44
N LEU A 83 3.79 3.40 11.40
CA LEU A 83 4.10 2.81 10.10
C LEU A 83 5.35 1.93 10.21
N HIS A 84 5.37 0.82 9.48
CA HIS A 84 6.52 -0.07 9.39
C HIS A 84 7.18 0.03 8.02
N LEU A 85 8.50 0.25 7.99
CA LEU A 85 9.27 0.28 6.74
C LEU A 85 9.97 -1.06 6.52
N LEU A 86 9.62 -1.76 5.44
CA LEU A 86 10.30 -2.99 5.02
C LEU A 86 11.62 -2.62 4.34
N ARG A 87 12.76 -2.84 4.99
CA ARG A 87 14.07 -2.38 4.49
C ARG A 87 14.37 -2.91 3.08
N ALA A 88 14.71 -2.02 2.15
CA ALA A 88 14.98 -2.35 0.74
C ALA A 88 16.18 -3.31 0.55
N GLY A 89 17.15 -3.31 1.48
CA GLY A 89 18.32 -4.20 1.43
C GLY A 89 18.06 -5.62 1.95
N ALA A 90 16.90 -5.89 2.57
CA ALA A 90 16.53 -7.23 2.98
C ALA A 90 16.17 -8.09 1.77
N ALA A 91 16.42 -9.39 1.84
CA ALA A 91 16.10 -10.32 0.75
C ALA A 91 14.60 -10.25 0.38
N ALA A 92 13.73 -10.17 1.40
CA ALA A 92 12.29 -9.96 1.22
C ALA A 92 11.96 -8.64 0.51
N GLY A 93 12.63 -7.55 0.89
CA GLY A 93 12.45 -6.24 0.28
C GLY A 93 12.83 -6.24 -1.21
N GLN A 94 13.95 -6.87 -1.56
CA GLN A 94 14.41 -6.98 -2.95
C GLN A 94 13.45 -7.82 -3.81
N GLU A 95 12.97 -8.96 -3.30
CA GLU A 95 12.03 -9.81 -4.02
C GLU A 95 10.69 -9.11 -4.30
N LEU A 96 10.24 -8.26 -3.38
CA LEU A 96 8.98 -7.53 -3.49
C LEU A 96 9.12 -6.22 -4.28
N ASP A 97 10.29 -5.60 -4.28
CA ASP A 97 10.56 -4.34 -5.00
C ASP A 97 10.91 -4.55 -6.48
N ASP A 98 11.14 -5.77 -6.93
CA ASP A 98 11.42 -6.07 -8.34
C ASP A 98 10.20 -5.78 -9.22
N ARG A 99 10.13 -4.55 -9.73
CA ARG A 99 9.04 -4.04 -10.59
C ARG A 99 9.04 -4.63 -11.98
N GLN A 100 10.08 -5.36 -12.38
CA GLN A 100 10.09 -6.08 -13.66
C GLN A 100 9.29 -7.39 -13.57
N ARG A 101 9.07 -7.90 -12.35
CA ARG A 101 8.25 -9.10 -12.13
C ARG A 101 6.78 -8.84 -12.40
N ARG A 102 6.13 -9.86 -12.93
CA ARG A 102 4.68 -9.84 -13.09
C ARG A 102 3.97 -9.94 -11.72
N PRO A 103 2.73 -9.45 -11.59
CA PRO A 103 1.97 -9.52 -10.34
C PRO A 103 1.95 -10.91 -9.69
N GLU A 104 1.79 -11.98 -10.48
CA GLU A 104 1.79 -13.36 -10.01
C GLU A 104 3.12 -13.79 -9.37
N GLU A 105 4.25 -13.30 -9.90
CA GLU A 105 5.59 -13.61 -9.39
C GLU A 105 5.85 -12.88 -8.08
N ARG A 106 5.38 -11.64 -7.95
CA ARG A 106 5.45 -10.85 -6.71
C ARG A 106 4.55 -11.45 -5.62
N LEU A 107 3.35 -11.90 -5.97
CA LEU A 107 2.45 -12.63 -5.07
C LEU A 107 3.06 -13.95 -4.59
N ALA A 108 3.64 -14.72 -5.51
CA ALA A 108 4.33 -15.96 -5.17
C ALA A 108 5.53 -15.70 -4.25
N ALA A 109 6.32 -14.65 -4.51
CA ALA A 109 7.41 -14.25 -3.63
C ALA A 109 6.91 -13.91 -2.22
N LEU A 110 5.85 -13.09 -2.10
CA LEU A 110 5.27 -12.77 -0.79
C LEU A 110 4.77 -14.02 -0.05
N ALA A 111 4.05 -14.91 -0.73
CA ALA A 111 3.54 -16.14 -0.14
C ALA A 111 4.68 -17.05 0.34
N ARG A 112 5.79 -17.14 -0.41
CA ARG A 112 6.98 -17.89 0.00
C ARG A 112 7.64 -17.27 1.23
N LEU A 113 7.81 -15.95 1.26
CA LEU A 113 8.41 -15.23 2.38
C LEU A 113 7.59 -15.38 3.67
N GLN A 114 6.25 -15.36 3.55
CA GLN A 114 5.36 -15.64 4.67
C GLN A 114 5.47 -17.10 5.13
N ALA A 115 5.49 -18.05 4.21
CA ALA A 115 5.63 -19.48 4.52
C ALA A 115 7.00 -19.82 5.14
N SER A 116 8.07 -19.12 4.76
CA SER A 116 9.40 -19.30 5.35
C SER A 116 9.55 -18.61 6.71
N GLY A 117 8.57 -17.81 7.15
CA GLY A 117 8.66 -17.04 8.39
C GLY A 117 9.78 -16.00 8.36
N ALA A 118 10.08 -15.44 7.18
CA ALA A 118 11.13 -14.43 7.07
C ALA A 118 10.81 -13.25 8.00
N GLU A 119 11.75 -12.90 8.88
CA GLU A 119 11.56 -11.91 9.95
C GLU A 119 11.05 -10.57 9.39
N GLU A 120 11.45 -10.24 8.16
CA GLU A 120 11.10 -8.98 7.52
C GLU A 120 9.61 -8.90 7.13
N VAL A 121 8.96 -10.02 6.83
CA VAL A 121 7.51 -10.06 6.58
C VAL A 121 6.72 -10.62 7.77
N ALA A 122 7.37 -11.00 8.86
CA ALA A 122 6.74 -11.54 10.06
C ALA A 122 5.82 -10.52 10.74
N THR A 123 5.99 -9.22 10.48
CA THR A 123 5.07 -8.18 10.94
C THR A 123 3.72 -8.24 10.24
N LEU A 124 3.63 -8.84 9.05
CA LEU A 124 2.37 -8.92 8.30
C LEU A 124 1.42 -9.92 8.96
N GLN A 125 0.29 -9.40 9.41
CA GLN A 125 -0.82 -10.14 9.99
C GLN A 125 -1.88 -10.40 8.92
N PRO A 126 -2.34 -11.65 8.72
CA PRO A 126 -3.48 -11.93 7.86
C PRO A 126 -4.79 -11.31 8.41
N PRO A 127 -5.70 -10.86 7.54
CA PRO A 127 -5.58 -10.79 6.08
C PRO A 127 -4.58 -9.72 5.63
N VAL A 128 -3.82 -10.01 4.55
CA VAL A 128 -2.86 -9.08 3.97
C VAL A 128 -3.45 -8.41 2.74
N PHE A 129 -3.53 -7.10 2.77
CA PHE A 129 -4.01 -6.26 1.69
C PHE A 129 -2.82 -5.63 0.96
N LEU A 130 -2.72 -5.85 -0.34
CA LEU A 130 -1.66 -5.26 -1.17
C LEU A 130 -2.19 -4.00 -1.83
N LEU A 131 -1.62 -2.86 -1.48
CA LEU A 131 -1.93 -1.59 -2.12
C LEU A 131 -0.98 -1.37 -3.30
N VAL A 132 -1.53 -1.50 -4.49
CA VAL A 132 -0.83 -1.47 -5.77
C VAL A 132 -1.42 -0.41 -6.70
N THR A 133 -0.73 -0.12 -7.81
CA THR A 133 -1.19 0.87 -8.79
C THR A 133 -2.41 0.39 -9.57
N ASP A 134 -2.41 -0.89 -9.98
CA ASP A 134 -3.51 -1.52 -10.72
C ASP A 134 -3.95 -2.81 -10.00
N GLY A 135 -5.01 -2.69 -9.19
CA GLY A 135 -5.54 -3.82 -8.44
C GLY A 135 -6.17 -4.90 -9.33
N ALA A 136 -6.66 -4.54 -10.53
CA ALA A 136 -7.30 -5.49 -11.44
C ALA A 136 -6.29 -6.47 -12.02
N ALA A 137 -5.12 -5.98 -12.43
CA ALA A 137 -4.02 -6.83 -12.91
C ALA A 137 -3.58 -7.87 -11.87
N TRP A 138 -3.57 -7.49 -10.59
CA TRP A 138 -3.16 -8.37 -9.50
C TRP A 138 -4.24 -9.39 -9.10
N ARG A 139 -5.53 -9.05 -9.21
CA ARG A 139 -6.64 -9.98 -8.90
C ARG A 139 -6.81 -11.11 -9.90
N ALA A 140 -6.27 -10.93 -11.11
CA ALA A 140 -6.25 -11.96 -12.15
C ALA A 140 -5.21 -13.05 -11.85
N ALA A 141 -4.22 -12.77 -11.00
CA ALA A 141 -3.23 -13.74 -10.60
C ALA A 141 -3.82 -14.73 -9.55
N PRO A 142 -3.47 -16.03 -9.63
CA PRO A 142 -3.86 -17.00 -8.62
C PRO A 142 -3.23 -16.62 -7.28
N GLY A 143 -4.04 -16.12 -6.35
CA GLY A 143 -3.58 -15.68 -5.04
C GLY A 143 -3.33 -16.84 -4.07
N ALA A 144 -2.43 -16.62 -3.12
CA ALA A 144 -2.36 -17.41 -1.90
C ALA A 144 -3.49 -16.98 -0.95
N GLY A 145 -4.13 -17.94 -0.27
CA GLY A 145 -5.28 -17.67 0.61
C GLY A 145 -4.94 -16.62 1.68
N GLY A 146 -5.76 -15.57 1.77
CA GLY A 146 -5.59 -14.47 2.74
C GLY A 146 -4.79 -13.27 2.25
N ILE A 147 -4.34 -13.24 0.98
CA ILE A 147 -3.74 -12.07 0.34
C ILE A 147 -4.73 -11.45 -0.66
N HIS A 148 -4.97 -10.15 -0.55
CA HIS A 148 -5.96 -9.42 -1.33
C HIS A 148 -5.34 -8.19 -1.99
N ALA A 149 -5.30 -8.12 -3.31
CA ALA A 149 -4.81 -6.95 -4.01
C ALA A 149 -5.91 -5.90 -4.22
N MET A 150 -5.55 -4.64 -4.04
CA MET A 150 -6.43 -3.48 -4.20
C MET A 150 -5.65 -2.28 -4.75
N ASP A 151 -6.38 -1.39 -5.41
CA ASP A 151 -5.85 -0.07 -5.75
C ASP A 151 -6.32 0.99 -4.75
N ILE A 152 -5.88 2.22 -4.98
CA ILE A 152 -6.23 3.35 -4.12
C ILE A 152 -7.72 3.73 -4.19
N ARG A 153 -8.42 3.41 -5.29
CA ARG A 153 -9.87 3.67 -5.41
C ARG A 153 -10.65 2.76 -4.48
N ASP A 154 -10.27 1.48 -4.44
CA ASP A 154 -10.86 0.52 -3.51
C ASP A 154 -10.65 0.95 -2.05
N LEU A 155 -9.42 1.36 -1.70
CA LEU A 155 -9.11 1.86 -0.37
C LEU A 155 -9.94 3.11 -0.02
N ALA A 156 -10.05 4.07 -0.94
CA ALA A 156 -10.83 5.29 -0.72
C ALA A 156 -12.32 4.99 -0.48
N LEU A 157 -12.90 4.07 -1.24
CA LEU A 157 -14.30 3.67 -1.06
C LEU A 157 -14.54 3.02 0.30
N VAL A 158 -13.61 2.15 0.73
CA VAL A 158 -13.72 1.50 2.05
C VAL A 158 -13.48 2.51 3.18
N ALA A 159 -12.50 3.40 3.05
CA ALA A 159 -12.24 4.45 4.02
C ALA A 159 -13.46 5.38 4.20
N GLN A 160 -14.16 5.71 3.11
CA GLN A 160 -15.41 6.46 3.17
C GLN A 160 -16.52 5.66 3.88
N ALA A 161 -16.68 4.38 3.54
CA ALA A 161 -17.67 3.52 4.18
C ALA A 161 -17.41 3.33 5.69
N ALA A 162 -16.13 3.32 6.09
CA ALA A 162 -15.69 3.27 7.48
C ALA A 162 -15.75 4.63 8.20
N GLY A 163 -16.11 5.71 7.52
CA GLY A 163 -16.17 7.06 8.10
C GLY A 163 -14.81 7.73 8.35
N LEU A 164 -13.72 7.20 7.79
CA LEU A 164 -12.36 7.74 7.93
C LEU A 164 -12.14 8.98 7.04
N ILE A 165 -12.84 9.05 5.91
CA ILE A 165 -12.80 10.21 5.00
C ILE A 165 -14.22 10.61 4.59
N GLY A 166 -14.40 11.88 4.24
CA GLY A 166 -15.71 12.39 3.82
C GLY A 166 -16.12 11.95 2.42
N LYS A 167 -15.21 12.02 1.44
CA LYS A 167 -15.52 11.78 0.03
C LYS A 167 -14.38 11.06 -0.71
N ALA A 168 -14.59 9.79 -1.07
CA ALA A 168 -13.64 8.97 -1.84
C ALA A 168 -13.28 9.59 -3.20
N ILE A 169 -14.19 10.38 -3.78
CA ILE A 169 -13.97 11.04 -5.08
C ILE A 169 -12.78 12.01 -5.06
N GLU A 170 -12.44 12.57 -3.90
CA GLU A 170 -11.28 13.49 -3.75
C GLU A 170 -9.96 12.75 -3.99
N ILE A 171 -9.89 11.47 -3.60
CA ILE A 171 -8.75 10.60 -3.87
C ILE A 171 -8.83 10.03 -5.29
N ALA A 172 -10.03 9.74 -5.82
CA ALA A 172 -10.19 9.19 -7.16
C ALA A 172 -9.79 10.20 -8.27
N HIS A 173 -10.19 11.47 -8.16
CA HIS A 173 -9.79 12.51 -9.10
C HIS A 173 -8.29 12.80 -9.07
N ALA A 174 -7.67 12.63 -7.90
CA ALA A 174 -6.22 12.75 -7.73
C ALA A 174 -5.41 11.73 -8.56
N ILE A 175 -6.01 10.59 -8.94
CA ILE A 175 -5.41 9.57 -9.81
C ILE A 175 -5.44 10.01 -11.28
N GLU A 176 -6.44 10.81 -11.66
CA GLU A 176 -6.68 11.26 -13.03
C GLU A 176 -5.97 12.58 -13.35
N LEU A 177 -5.58 13.33 -12.32
CA LEU A 177 -4.69 14.47 -12.49
C LEU A 177 -3.34 13.94 -12.98
N PRO A 178 -2.80 14.45 -14.10
CA PRO A 178 -1.41 14.23 -14.45
C PRO A 178 -0.56 14.98 -13.41
N GLY A 179 -0.42 14.39 -12.22
CA GLY A 179 0.78 14.60 -11.46
C GLY A 179 1.89 14.02 -12.30
N GLU A 180 2.88 14.81 -12.65
CA GLU A 180 4.11 14.34 -13.25
C GLU A 180 4.74 13.25 -12.35
N VAL A 181 4.25 12.01 -12.47
CA VAL A 181 5.09 10.81 -12.50
C VAL A 181 5.49 10.64 -13.94
N THR A 182 5.98 11.72 -14.53
CA THR A 182 6.69 11.60 -15.76
C THR A 182 7.92 10.77 -15.44
N ALA A 183 7.99 9.63 -16.14
CA ALA A 183 9.20 8.90 -16.35
C ALA A 183 10.23 9.85 -16.99
N PHE A 184 10.94 10.67 -16.21
CA PHE A 184 12.01 11.52 -16.73
C PHE A 184 13.17 11.59 -15.74
N GLY A 185 14.34 11.16 -16.25
CA GLY A 185 15.66 11.21 -15.60
C GLY A 185 16.10 9.85 -15.07
#